data_AF-A0A0Q4FBY8-F1
#
_entry.id   AF-A0A0Q4FBY8-F1
#
_cell.length_a   1.000
_cell.length_b   1.000
_cell.length_c   1.000
_cell.angle_alpha   90.00
_cell.angle_beta   90.00
_cell.angle_gamma   90.00
#
_symmetry.space_group_name_H-M   'P 1'
#
loop_
_entity.id
_entity.type
_entity.pdbx_description
1 polymer ?
#
loop_
_entity_poly.entity_id
_entity_poly.type
_entity_poly.pdbx_seq_one_letter_code
_entity_poly.pdbx_strand_id
1 'polypeptide(L)'
;MTDQYALTPKQAIEVIKAAGVDDAAKLIRDHAAAGLVRSYAQVQVTINTRGERTCVRGGAVASAAWERMICGGVDSDVWGGGTVRLAGSDLVGGTPALHVTGIAFHADDIERLSNQQRPASRVKAAPKRVAVEQTRVADEDPADVPSPRPTRQRGALDLSALHSGALLLTVKQTEAALAISHTTVYKLINAGKLERPAGETRITAESVRRYAGLID
;
A
#
# COMPACT_ATOMS: atom_id res chain seq x y z
N MET A 1 3.07 21.10 -10.67
CA MET A 1 2.68 19.70 -10.41
C MET A 1 1.19 19.71 -10.17
N THR A 2 0.44 18.93 -10.94
CA THR A 2 -1.01 18.89 -10.96
C THR A 2 -1.54 18.24 -9.68
N ASP A 3 -2.35 18.99 -8.96
CA ASP A 3 -2.92 18.81 -7.60
C ASP A 3 -3.84 17.58 -7.38
N GLN A 4 -3.75 16.53 -8.18
CA GLN A 4 -4.73 15.44 -8.08
C GLN A 4 -4.53 14.52 -6.87
N TYR A 5 -3.37 14.58 -6.21
CA TYR A 5 -3.00 13.68 -5.11
C TYR A 5 -2.49 14.41 -3.87
N ALA A 6 -2.73 15.73 -3.75
CA ALA A 6 -2.29 16.52 -2.61
C ALA A 6 -3.47 16.87 -1.69
N LEU A 7 -3.37 16.50 -0.42
CA LEU A 7 -4.33 16.85 0.62
C LEU A 7 -3.81 17.99 1.46
N THR A 8 -4.65 18.99 1.71
CA THR A 8 -4.36 20.01 2.72
C THR A 8 -4.31 19.39 4.12
N PRO A 9 -3.65 20.04 5.11
CA PRO A 9 -3.57 19.51 6.46
C PRO A 9 -4.95 19.25 7.10
N LYS A 10 -5.93 20.11 6.82
CA LYS A 10 -7.31 19.94 7.26
C LYS A 10 -7.97 18.70 6.66
N GLN A 11 -7.86 18.51 5.34
CA GLN A 11 -8.38 17.33 4.65
C GLN A 11 -7.71 16.03 5.15
N ALA A 12 -6.39 16.06 5.36
CA ALA A 12 -5.67 14.90 5.87
C ALA A 12 -6.14 14.51 7.29
N ILE A 13 -6.38 15.50 8.16
CA ILE A 13 -6.95 15.28 9.50
C ILE A 13 -8.34 14.64 9.39
N GLU A 14 -9.21 15.13 8.51
CA GLU A 14 -10.56 14.59 8.32
C GLU A 14 -10.54 13.12 7.89
N VAL A 15 -9.66 12.75 6.96
CA VAL A 15 -9.51 11.36 6.49
C VAL A 15 -9.06 10.40 7.60
N ILE A 16 -8.15 10.85 8.48
CA ILE A 16 -7.68 10.05 9.61
C ILE A 16 -8.71 10.00 10.74
N LYS A 17 -9.40 11.11 11.04
CA LYS A 17 -10.49 11.12 12.02
C LYS A 17 -11.64 10.21 11.59
N ALA A 18 -11.95 10.14 10.30
CA ALA A 18 -12.95 9.23 9.76
C ALA A 18 -12.60 7.74 9.98
N ALA A 19 -11.33 7.41 10.23
CA ALA A 19 -10.90 6.05 10.63
C ALA A 19 -11.05 5.76 12.13
N GLY A 20 -11.51 6.73 12.93
CA GLY A 20 -11.70 6.58 14.38
C GLY A 20 -10.49 6.95 15.23
N VAL A 21 -9.58 7.77 14.71
CA VAL A 21 -8.40 8.26 15.45
C VAL A 21 -8.70 9.61 16.07
N ASP A 22 -8.59 9.73 17.40
CA ASP A 22 -8.86 10.96 18.14
C ASP A 22 -7.82 12.07 17.85
N ASP A 23 -6.53 11.73 17.89
CA ASP A 23 -5.41 12.66 17.65
C ASP A 23 -4.75 12.45 16.27
N ALA A 24 -5.53 12.72 15.24
CA ALA A 24 -5.12 12.58 13.84
C ALA A 24 -3.88 13.43 13.47
N ALA A 25 -3.79 14.65 14.01
CA ALA A 25 -2.69 15.57 13.71
C ALA A 25 -1.35 15.01 14.21
N LYS A 26 -1.32 14.52 15.47
CA LYS A 26 -0.15 13.87 16.03
C LYS A 26 0.26 12.63 15.26
N LEU A 27 -0.71 11.79 14.86
CA LEU A 27 -0.41 10.58 14.09
C LEU A 27 0.27 10.92 12.75
N ILE A 28 -0.30 11.86 11.99
CA ILE A 28 0.26 12.28 10.69
C ILE A 28 1.65 12.87 10.88
N ARG A 29 1.83 13.73 11.89
CA ARG A 29 3.10 14.37 12.24
C ARG A 29 4.20 13.36 12.52
N ASP A 30 3.92 12.37 13.38
CA ASP A 30 4.91 11.38 13.78
C ASP A 30 5.29 10.47 12.59
N HIS A 31 4.33 10.15 11.70
CA HIS A 31 4.61 9.41 10.47
C HIS A 31 5.36 10.24 9.41
N ALA A 32 5.12 11.56 9.35
CA ALA A 32 5.86 12.46 8.47
C ALA A 32 7.32 12.62 8.95
N ALA A 33 7.55 12.75 10.25
CA ALA A 33 8.88 12.74 10.85
C ALA A 33 9.62 11.40 10.60
N ALA A 34 8.90 10.28 10.66
CA ALA A 34 9.44 8.97 10.28
C ALA A 34 9.65 8.77 8.76
N GLY A 35 9.24 9.73 7.92
CA GLY A 35 9.34 9.62 6.46
C GLY A 35 8.35 8.65 5.81
N LEU A 36 7.33 8.18 6.56
CA LEU A 36 6.31 7.25 6.09
C LEU A 36 5.14 7.96 5.37
N VAL A 37 5.00 9.26 5.60
CA VAL A 37 4.04 10.13 4.90
C VAL A 37 4.82 11.20 4.15
N ARG A 38 4.70 11.21 2.82
CA ARG A 38 5.27 12.26 1.99
C ARG A 38 4.48 13.54 2.17
N SER A 39 5.21 14.63 2.36
CA SER A 39 4.68 15.97 2.44
C SER A 39 5.44 16.89 1.50
N TYR A 40 4.74 17.88 1.01
CA TYR A 40 5.22 18.86 0.06
C TYR A 40 4.90 20.24 0.59
N ALA A 41 5.73 21.21 0.25
CA ALA A 41 5.48 22.58 0.58
C ALA A 41 5.36 23.41 -0.69
N GLN A 42 4.38 24.29 -0.71
CA GLN A 42 4.20 25.24 -1.81
C GLN A 42 5.47 26.07 -2.00
N VAL A 43 6.07 26.55 -0.91
CA VAL A 43 7.34 27.28 -0.92
C VAL A 43 8.20 26.84 0.28
N GLN A 44 9.47 26.55 0.01
CA GLN A 44 10.51 26.36 1.02
C GLN A 44 11.61 27.38 0.79
N VAL A 45 11.97 28.10 1.84
CA VAL A 45 13.09 29.03 1.84
C VAL A 45 14.10 28.55 2.86
N THR A 46 15.32 28.25 2.40
CA THR A 46 16.43 27.89 3.26
C THR A 46 17.41 29.06 3.29
N ILE A 47 17.81 29.48 4.48
CA ILE A 47 18.83 30.51 4.68
C ILE A 47 20.00 29.84 5.37
N ASN A 48 21.14 29.76 4.68
CA ASN A 48 22.32 29.14 5.25
C ASN A 48 23.02 30.05 6.27
N THR A 49 24.01 29.51 6.96
CA THR A 49 24.79 30.24 7.98
C THR A 49 25.60 31.41 7.42
N ARG A 50 25.78 31.49 6.09
CA ARG A 50 26.41 32.61 5.38
C ARG A 50 25.41 33.68 4.93
N GLY A 51 24.11 33.49 5.21
CA GLY A 51 23.03 34.38 4.79
C GLY A 51 22.54 34.17 3.35
N GLU A 52 23.09 33.18 2.62
CA GLU A 52 22.61 32.85 1.28
C GLU A 52 21.23 32.21 1.37
N ARG A 53 20.34 32.64 0.48
CA ARG A 53 18.95 32.23 0.47
C ARG A 53 18.65 31.38 -0.76
N THR A 54 18.16 30.18 -0.54
CA THR A 54 17.61 29.31 -1.59
C THR A 54 16.10 29.22 -1.44
N CYS A 55 15.38 29.19 -2.57
CA CYS A 55 13.92 29.12 -2.60
C CYS A 55 13.51 27.99 -3.54
N VAL A 56 12.79 27.00 -3.01
CA VAL A 56 12.28 25.85 -3.75
C VAL A 56 10.76 25.89 -3.70
N ARG A 57 10.09 25.75 -4.85
CA ARG A 57 8.64 25.72 -4.94
C ARG A 57 8.16 24.30 -5.19
N GLY A 58 7.08 23.89 -4.50
CA GLY A 58 6.52 22.54 -4.65
C GLY A 58 7.47 21.41 -4.22
N GLY A 59 8.47 21.72 -3.39
CA GLY A 59 9.47 20.75 -2.95
C GLY A 59 8.94 19.82 -1.87
N ALA A 60 9.46 18.60 -1.81
CA ALA A 60 9.21 17.68 -0.70
C ALA A 60 9.77 18.25 0.61
N VAL A 61 9.02 18.13 1.70
CA VAL A 61 9.50 18.49 3.05
C VAL A 61 10.25 17.28 3.61
N ALA A 62 11.53 17.48 3.93
CA ALA A 62 12.37 16.41 4.47
C ALA A 62 11.91 15.99 5.89
N SER A 63 12.13 14.72 6.25
CA SER A 63 11.85 14.20 7.60
C SER A 63 12.57 15.01 8.69
N ALA A 64 13.84 15.36 8.48
CA ALA A 64 14.61 16.21 9.40
C ALA A 64 13.98 17.61 9.59
N ALA A 65 13.29 18.14 8.58
CA ALA A 65 12.56 19.40 8.74
C ALA A 65 11.34 19.21 9.65
N TRP A 66 10.61 18.10 9.50
CA TRP A 66 9.51 17.75 10.40
C TRP A 66 9.96 17.57 11.84
N GLU A 67 11.05 16.84 12.08
CA GLU A 67 11.62 16.70 13.43
C GLU A 67 11.93 18.06 14.05
N ARG A 68 12.49 18.99 13.28
CA ARG A 68 12.74 20.37 13.74
C ARG A 68 11.45 21.14 14.03
N MET A 69 10.39 20.97 13.23
CA MET A 69 9.09 21.61 13.50
C MET A 69 8.48 21.11 14.81
N ILE A 70 8.58 19.80 15.07
CA ILE A 70 8.10 19.17 16.30
C ILE A 70 8.89 19.68 17.51
N CYS A 71 10.23 19.62 17.43
CA CYS A 71 11.10 20.10 18.52
C CYS A 71 10.95 21.61 18.77
N GLY A 72 10.67 22.39 17.72
CA GLY A 72 10.42 23.82 17.81
C GLY A 72 9.02 24.20 18.30
N GLY A 73 8.09 23.24 18.43
CA GLY A 73 6.70 23.49 18.83
C GLY A 73 5.88 24.32 17.82
N VAL A 74 6.32 24.36 16.56
CA VAL A 74 5.68 25.14 15.47
C VAL A 74 4.87 24.25 14.53
N ASP A 75 4.59 23.01 14.92
CA ASP A 75 3.74 22.09 14.17
C ASP A 75 2.27 22.56 14.14
N SER A 76 1.82 23.32 15.12
CA SER A 76 0.50 23.98 15.11
C SER A 76 0.28 24.88 13.89
N ASP A 77 1.30 25.63 13.47
CA ASP A 77 1.26 26.50 12.29
C ASP A 77 1.09 25.71 10.97
N VAL A 78 1.58 24.47 10.94
CA VAL A 78 1.39 23.56 9.80
C VAL A 78 -0.09 23.30 9.58
N TRP A 79 -0.82 22.99 10.65
CA TRP A 79 -2.25 22.65 10.58
C TRP A 79 -3.13 23.86 10.25
N GLY A 80 -2.67 25.07 10.60
CA GLY A 80 -3.29 26.32 10.21
C GLY A 80 -3.16 26.66 8.73
N GLY A 81 -2.30 25.94 7.98
CA GLY A 81 -1.95 26.28 6.59
C GLY A 81 -1.05 27.51 6.47
N GLY A 82 -0.41 27.91 7.58
CA GLY A 82 0.42 29.09 7.68
C GLY A 82 1.84 28.88 7.14
N THR A 83 2.72 29.80 7.52
CA THR A 83 4.16 29.70 7.29
C THR A 83 4.85 29.28 8.58
N VAL A 84 5.49 28.11 8.54
CA VAL A 84 6.33 27.62 9.61
C VAL A 84 7.72 28.26 9.48
N ARG A 85 8.25 28.80 10.58
CA ARG A 85 9.60 29.38 10.62
C ARG A 85 10.46 28.63 11.63
N LEU A 86 11.53 28.04 11.13
CA LEU A 86 12.53 27.34 11.95
C LEU A 86 13.79 28.19 11.99
N ALA A 87 14.15 28.60 13.20
CA ALA A 87 15.40 29.30 13.44
C ALA A 87 16.59 28.42 13.05
N GLY A 88 17.59 29.05 12.42
CA GLY A 88 18.90 28.44 12.19
C GLY A 88 19.76 28.51 13.44
N SER A 89 20.98 27.96 13.34
CA SER A 89 22.04 28.15 14.32
C SER A 89 23.12 29.02 13.71
N ASP A 90 23.55 30.04 14.45
CA ASP A 90 24.59 30.99 14.01
C ASP A 90 26.02 30.43 14.15
N LEU A 91 26.14 29.16 14.56
CA LEU A 91 27.43 28.48 14.69
C LEU A 91 28.02 28.15 13.31
N VAL A 92 29.36 28.09 13.22
CA VAL A 92 30.05 27.63 12.02
C VAL A 92 29.69 26.17 11.77
N GLY A 93 29.02 25.90 10.64
CA GLY A 93 28.44 24.58 10.35
C GLY A 93 27.10 24.29 11.02
N GLY A 94 26.48 25.31 11.63
CA GLY A 94 25.15 25.22 12.25
C GLY A 94 24.04 24.92 11.26
N THR A 95 22.88 24.50 11.78
CA THR A 95 21.71 24.19 10.97
C THR A 95 21.15 25.43 10.28
N PRO A 96 20.78 25.38 8.99
CA PRO A 96 20.21 26.53 8.30
C PRO A 96 18.82 26.89 8.85
N ALA A 97 18.45 28.16 8.74
CA ALA A 97 17.07 28.59 8.99
C ALA A 97 16.18 28.11 7.83
N LEU A 98 14.94 27.73 8.13
CA LEU A 98 14.00 27.18 7.16
C LEU A 98 12.63 27.82 7.33
N HIS A 99 12.07 28.37 6.25
CA HIS A 99 10.68 28.79 6.20
C HIS A 99 9.91 27.89 5.24
N VAL A 100 8.80 27.31 5.71
CA VAL A 100 7.97 26.39 4.94
C VAL A 100 6.55 26.95 4.90
N THR A 101 6.01 27.15 3.70
CA THR A 101 4.66 27.69 3.49
C THR A 101 3.81 26.70 2.72
N GLY A 102 2.56 26.52 3.16
CA GLY A 102 1.55 25.75 2.43
C GLY A 102 1.93 24.28 2.33
N ILE A 103 1.95 23.59 3.47
CA ILE A 103 2.25 22.16 3.52
C ILE A 103 1.02 21.37 3.04
N ALA A 104 1.26 20.39 2.19
CA ALA A 104 0.28 19.41 1.72
C ALA A 104 0.85 17.99 1.85
N PHE A 105 -0.02 17.00 1.98
CA PHE A 105 0.33 15.59 2.14
C PHE A 105 -0.05 14.81 0.90
N HIS A 106 0.71 13.75 0.60
CA HIS A 106 0.33 12.83 -0.47
C HIS A 106 -0.91 12.03 -0.06
N ALA A 107 -1.95 12.04 -0.89
CA ALA A 107 -3.23 11.40 -0.63
C ALA A 107 -3.08 9.91 -0.33
N ASP A 108 -2.38 9.15 -1.18
CA ASP A 108 -2.15 7.71 -1.00
C ASP A 108 -1.50 7.36 0.35
N ASP A 109 -0.58 8.19 0.85
CA ASP A 109 0.09 7.92 2.12
C ASP A 109 -0.86 8.14 3.30
N ILE A 110 -1.73 9.16 3.22
CA ILE A 110 -2.77 9.42 4.21
C ILE A 110 -3.86 8.34 4.17
N GLU A 111 -4.28 7.90 2.99
CA GLU A 111 -5.25 6.81 2.84
C GLU A 111 -4.70 5.49 3.37
N ARG A 112 -3.44 5.18 3.06
CA ARG A 112 -2.74 4.01 3.62
C ARG A 112 -2.69 4.08 5.14
N LEU A 113 -2.34 5.24 5.70
CA LEU A 113 -2.31 5.46 7.13
C LEU A 113 -3.71 5.29 7.75
N SER A 114 -4.74 5.88 7.15
CA SER A 114 -6.14 5.74 7.56
C SER A 114 -6.57 4.27 7.62
N ASN A 115 -6.28 3.51 6.56
CA ASN A 115 -6.63 2.09 6.47
C ASN A 115 -5.93 1.21 7.51
N GLN A 116 -4.70 1.57 7.93
CA GLN A 116 -3.98 0.87 9.00
C GLN A 116 -4.61 1.11 10.39
N GLN A 117 -5.23 2.27 10.59
CA GLN A 117 -5.84 2.63 11.87
C GLN A 117 -7.29 2.16 12.00
N ARG A 118 -7.94 1.83 10.88
CA ARG A 118 -9.29 1.26 10.94
C ARG A 118 -9.23 0.02 11.81
N PRO A 119 -10.10 -0.09 12.84
CA PRO A 119 -10.19 -1.32 13.61
C PRO A 119 -10.40 -2.44 12.58
N ALA A 120 -9.58 -3.49 12.67
CA ALA A 120 -9.81 -4.68 11.87
C ALA A 120 -11.28 -5.01 12.08
N SER A 121 -12.11 -4.75 11.06
CA SER A 121 -13.46 -5.28 11.03
C SER A 121 -13.22 -6.74 11.32
N ARG A 122 -13.64 -7.21 12.50
CA ARG A 122 -13.69 -8.65 12.79
C ARG A 122 -14.35 -9.19 11.54
N VAL A 123 -13.56 -9.82 10.67
CA VAL A 123 -14.08 -10.69 9.64
C VAL A 123 -14.95 -11.60 10.48
N LYS A 124 -16.27 -11.39 10.43
CA LYS A 124 -17.22 -12.19 11.18
C LYS A 124 -16.82 -13.59 10.81
N ALA A 125 -16.16 -14.30 11.72
CA ALA A 125 -15.90 -15.71 11.55
C ALA A 125 -17.27 -16.27 11.23
N ALA A 126 -17.44 -16.75 9.99
CA ALA A 126 -18.70 -17.29 9.53
C ALA A 126 -19.18 -18.23 10.63
N PRO A 127 -20.43 -18.12 11.11
CA PRO A 127 -20.89 -18.93 12.22
C PRO A 127 -20.62 -20.38 11.84
N LYS A 128 -19.80 -21.07 12.65
CA LYS A 128 -19.62 -22.51 12.60
C LYS A 128 -21.03 -23.09 12.64
N ARG A 129 -21.51 -23.56 11.49
CA ARG A 129 -22.72 -24.38 11.43
C ARG A 129 -22.40 -25.61 12.27
N VAL A 130 -22.99 -25.67 13.45
CA VAL A 130 -23.03 -26.86 14.28
C VAL A 130 -23.84 -27.88 13.47
N ALA A 131 -23.14 -28.86 12.90
CA ALA A 131 -23.78 -30.01 12.29
C ALA A 131 -24.44 -30.82 13.41
N VAL A 132 -25.76 -30.93 13.35
CA VAL A 132 -26.55 -31.85 14.15
C VAL A 132 -26.18 -33.26 13.69
N GLU A 133 -25.53 -34.04 14.56
CA GLU A 133 -25.41 -35.48 14.41
C GLU A 133 -26.80 -36.11 14.45
N GLN A 134 -27.23 -36.69 13.33
CA GLN A 134 -28.25 -37.73 13.35
C GLN A 134 -27.55 -39.08 13.23
N THR A 135 -27.44 -39.76 14.35
CA THR A 135 -27.10 -41.18 14.44
C THR A 135 -28.23 -41.99 13.81
N ARG A 136 -27.95 -42.73 12.73
CA ARG A 136 -28.68 -43.94 12.37
C ARG A 136 -27.70 -45.05 12.10
N VAL A 137 -27.88 -46.12 12.87
CA VAL A 137 -27.19 -47.40 12.83
C VAL A 137 -27.73 -48.19 11.63
N ALA A 138 -26.84 -48.73 10.80
CA ALA A 138 -27.11 -49.90 9.97
C ALA A 138 -25.79 -50.61 9.71
N ASP A 139 -25.75 -51.86 10.16
CA ASP A 139 -24.70 -52.85 9.97
C ASP A 139 -24.90 -53.56 8.61
N GLU A 140 -23.83 -54.20 8.14
CA GLU A 140 -23.74 -55.18 7.02
C GLU A 140 -23.45 -54.70 5.57
N ASP A 141 -22.20 -54.99 5.17
CA ASP A 141 -21.59 -55.18 3.83
C ASP A 141 -22.32 -56.31 3.02
N PRO A 142 -21.99 -56.64 1.73
CA PRO A 142 -20.96 -56.10 0.83
C PRO A 142 -21.40 -55.92 -0.66
N ALA A 143 -20.89 -54.90 -1.35
CA ALA A 143 -20.62 -54.95 -2.80
C ALA A 143 -19.95 -53.67 -3.28
N ASP A 144 -18.70 -53.83 -3.74
CA ASP A 144 -18.09 -53.25 -4.95
C ASP A 144 -18.15 -51.73 -5.23
N VAL A 145 -17.06 -51.25 -5.83
CA VAL A 145 -16.79 -49.90 -6.39
C VAL A 145 -16.10 -48.88 -5.43
N PRO A 146 -14.86 -48.44 -5.76
CA PRO A 146 -14.08 -47.52 -4.93
C PRO A 146 -14.37 -46.05 -5.27
N SER A 147 -14.66 -45.21 -4.26
CA SER A 147 -14.63 -43.74 -4.40
C SER A 147 -14.59 -43.02 -3.04
N PRO A 148 -14.12 -41.76 -2.97
CA PRO A 148 -12.73 -41.47 -2.67
C PRO A 148 -12.53 -40.57 -1.44
N ARG A 149 -11.28 -40.52 -0.95
CA ARG A 149 -10.78 -39.59 0.06
C ARG A 149 -11.25 -38.15 -0.19
N PRO A 150 -11.50 -37.34 0.86
CA PRO A 150 -11.84 -35.92 0.69
C PRO A 150 -10.61 -35.19 0.15
N THR A 151 -10.62 -35.02 -1.17
CA THR A 151 -9.61 -34.25 -1.89
C THR A 151 -9.89 -32.78 -1.57
N ARG A 152 -8.89 -32.10 -0.98
CA ARG A 152 -8.83 -30.63 -0.90
C ARG A 152 -9.24 -30.09 -2.27
N GLN A 153 -10.32 -29.31 -2.34
CA GLN A 153 -10.79 -28.67 -3.57
C GLN A 153 -9.65 -27.83 -4.16
N ARG A 154 -8.94 -28.45 -5.09
CA ARG A 154 -8.02 -27.89 -6.07
C ARG A 154 -8.89 -27.40 -7.22
N GLY A 155 -8.65 -26.16 -7.62
CA GLY A 155 -8.76 -25.70 -9.00
C GLY A 155 -10.15 -25.76 -9.63
N ALA A 156 -10.96 -24.73 -9.42
CA ALA A 156 -11.70 -24.20 -10.54
C ALA A 156 -10.73 -23.27 -11.29
N LEU A 157 -10.29 -23.68 -12.49
CA LEU A 157 -9.59 -22.80 -13.41
C LEU A 157 -10.60 -21.74 -13.88
N ASP A 158 -10.50 -20.53 -13.34
CA ASP A 158 -11.37 -19.42 -13.74
C ASP A 158 -10.76 -18.72 -14.95
N LEU A 159 -10.96 -19.32 -16.12
CA LEU A 159 -10.46 -18.83 -17.42
C LEU A 159 -11.24 -17.60 -17.91
N SER A 160 -12.28 -17.17 -17.20
CA SER A 160 -13.00 -15.91 -17.48
C SER A 160 -12.16 -14.66 -17.20
N ALA A 161 -11.05 -14.78 -16.48
CA ALA A 161 -10.08 -13.70 -16.26
C ALA A 161 -9.12 -13.47 -17.44
N LEU A 162 -9.07 -14.39 -18.42
CA LEU A 162 -8.29 -14.22 -19.65
C LEU A 162 -9.19 -13.55 -20.70
N HIS A 163 -9.05 -12.24 -20.88
CA HIS A 163 -9.61 -11.60 -22.08
C HIS A 163 -9.10 -12.35 -23.31
N SER A 164 -10.03 -12.91 -24.11
CA SER A 164 -9.72 -13.62 -25.35
C SER A 164 -9.06 -12.65 -26.32
N GLY A 165 -7.73 -12.54 -26.27
CA GLY A 165 -6.91 -11.60 -27.06
C GLY A 165 -5.79 -10.90 -26.30
N ALA A 166 -5.67 -11.06 -24.98
CA ALA A 166 -4.57 -10.45 -24.22
C ALA A 166 -3.23 -11.18 -24.48
N LEU A 167 -2.25 -10.48 -25.07
CA LEU A 167 -0.91 -11.03 -25.35
C LEU A 167 -0.02 -11.12 -24.09
N LEU A 168 -0.30 -10.28 -23.08
CA LEU A 168 0.51 -10.11 -21.88
C LEU A 168 -0.37 -10.07 -20.63
N LEU A 169 -0.01 -10.83 -19.60
CA LEU A 169 -0.72 -10.99 -18.33
C LEU A 169 0.12 -10.46 -17.17
N THR A 170 -0.55 -9.90 -16.18
CA THR A 170 0.09 -9.56 -14.89
C THR A 170 0.24 -10.80 -14.01
N VAL A 171 1.18 -10.78 -13.07
CA VAL A 171 1.41 -11.88 -12.12
C VAL A 171 0.12 -12.28 -11.39
N LYS A 172 -0.69 -11.30 -10.95
CA LYS A 172 -2.00 -11.55 -10.30
C LYS A 172 -3.00 -12.26 -11.22
N GLN A 173 -3.01 -11.94 -12.51
CA GLN A 173 -3.86 -12.62 -13.48
C GLN A 173 -3.38 -14.05 -13.72
N THR A 174 -2.07 -14.29 -13.71
CA THR A 174 -1.49 -15.63 -13.81
C THR A 174 -1.77 -16.49 -12.57
N GLU A 175 -1.75 -15.89 -11.37
CA GLU A 175 -2.16 -16.56 -10.13
C GLU A 175 -3.63 -16.99 -10.17
N ALA A 176 -4.51 -16.09 -10.61
CA ALA A 176 -5.93 -16.38 -10.77
C ALA A 176 -6.18 -17.46 -11.83
N ALA A 177 -5.53 -17.35 -12.99
CA ALA A 177 -5.71 -18.27 -14.11
C ALA A 177 -5.23 -19.70 -13.80
N LEU A 178 -4.14 -19.85 -13.04
CA LEU A 178 -3.58 -21.16 -12.72
C LEU A 178 -3.97 -21.68 -11.33
N ALA A 179 -4.67 -20.88 -10.52
CA ALA A 179 -4.94 -21.15 -9.10
C ALA A 179 -3.66 -21.47 -8.30
N ILE A 180 -2.57 -20.75 -8.60
CA ILE A 180 -1.23 -20.96 -8.03
C ILE A 180 -0.82 -19.72 -7.24
N SER A 181 -0.11 -19.91 -6.12
CA SER A 181 0.41 -18.81 -5.29
C SER A 181 1.49 -17.99 -6.01
N HIS A 182 1.53 -16.68 -5.78
CA HIS A 182 2.56 -15.73 -6.25
C HIS A 182 4.00 -16.29 -6.25
N THR A 183 4.44 -16.86 -5.13
CA THR A 183 5.81 -17.43 -4.99
C THR A 183 6.09 -18.54 -5.99
N THR A 184 5.08 -19.33 -6.32
CA THR A 184 5.18 -20.43 -7.29
C THR A 184 5.16 -19.90 -8.72
N VAL A 185 4.48 -18.78 -9.00
CA VAL A 185 4.57 -18.08 -10.30
C VAL A 185 6.01 -17.61 -10.54
N TYR A 186 6.67 -16.98 -9.57
CA TYR A 186 8.08 -16.59 -9.70
C TYR A 186 9.02 -17.78 -9.86
N LYS A 187 8.76 -18.90 -9.18
CA LYS A 187 9.51 -20.15 -9.40
C LYS A 187 9.36 -20.66 -10.83
N LEU A 188 8.17 -20.56 -11.43
CA LEU A 188 7.93 -20.99 -12.80
C LEU A 188 8.56 -20.05 -13.84
N ILE A 189 8.61 -18.74 -13.56
CA ILE A 189 9.37 -17.76 -14.37
C ILE A 189 10.87 -18.09 -14.32
N ASN A 190 11.43 -18.28 -13.13
CA ASN A 190 12.85 -18.60 -12.96
C ASN A 190 13.22 -19.96 -13.55
N ALA A 191 12.27 -20.91 -13.57
CA ALA A 191 12.44 -22.22 -14.21
C ALA A 191 12.25 -22.19 -15.74
N GLY A 192 11.97 -21.02 -16.34
CA GLY A 192 11.75 -20.87 -17.78
C GLY A 192 10.44 -21.48 -18.30
N LYS A 193 9.49 -21.83 -17.42
CA LYS A 193 8.19 -22.40 -17.80
C LYS A 193 7.13 -21.35 -18.09
N LEU A 194 7.33 -20.14 -17.56
CA LEU A 194 6.55 -18.95 -17.88
C LEU A 194 7.49 -17.93 -18.48
N GLU A 195 7.15 -17.41 -19.65
CA GLU A 195 8.00 -16.49 -20.38
C GLU A 195 7.67 -15.06 -20.03
N ARG A 196 8.73 -14.32 -19.73
CA ARG A 196 8.71 -12.89 -19.46
C ARG A 196 9.58 -12.21 -20.53
N PRO A 197 9.01 -11.39 -21.42
CA PRO A 197 9.82 -10.66 -22.39
C PRO A 197 10.79 -9.72 -21.66
N ALA A 198 12.01 -9.63 -22.16
CA ALA A 198 13.09 -8.89 -21.53
C ALA A 198 12.71 -7.41 -21.36
N GLY A 199 12.72 -6.93 -20.11
CA GLY A 199 12.43 -5.53 -19.78
C GLY A 199 10.98 -5.24 -19.38
N GLU A 200 10.04 -6.18 -19.49
CA GLU A 200 8.64 -5.96 -19.10
C GLU A 200 8.27 -6.67 -17.80
N THR A 201 7.28 -6.19 -17.03
CA THR A 201 6.79 -6.82 -15.78
C THR A 201 5.65 -7.82 -16.03
N ARG A 202 5.33 -8.10 -17.30
CA ARG A 202 4.20 -8.94 -17.71
C ARG A 202 4.68 -10.29 -18.25
N ILE A 203 3.83 -11.31 -18.12
CA ILE A 203 4.06 -12.69 -18.52
C ILE A 203 3.28 -12.94 -19.82
N THR A 204 3.84 -13.64 -20.80
CA THR A 204 3.11 -13.92 -22.05
C THR A 204 1.91 -14.83 -21.78
N ALA A 205 0.76 -14.49 -22.36
CA ALA A 205 -0.44 -15.31 -22.20
C ALA A 205 -0.27 -16.71 -22.83
N GLU A 206 0.56 -16.82 -23.87
CA GLU A 206 0.90 -18.07 -24.53
C GLU A 206 1.64 -19.04 -23.60
N SER A 207 2.65 -18.56 -22.85
CA SER A 207 3.37 -19.42 -21.90
C SER A 207 2.48 -19.88 -20.75
N VAL A 208 1.56 -19.04 -20.29
CA VAL A 208 0.55 -19.40 -19.29
C VAL A 208 -0.43 -20.45 -19.83
N ARG A 209 -0.91 -20.30 -21.07
CA ARG A 209 -1.81 -21.26 -21.72
C ARG A 209 -1.14 -22.61 -22.00
N ARG A 210 0.12 -22.59 -22.44
CA ARG A 210 0.94 -23.79 -22.64
C ARG A 210 1.15 -24.55 -21.33
N TYR A 211 1.44 -23.83 -20.24
CA TYR A 211 1.56 -24.44 -18.92
C TYR A 211 0.23 -24.99 -18.37
N ALA A 212 -0.89 -24.34 -18.70
CA ALA A 212 -2.23 -24.81 -18.36
C ALA A 212 -2.70 -26.01 -19.21
N GLY A 213 -1.92 -26.45 -20.20
CA GLY A 213 -2.27 -27.55 -21.10
C GLY A 213 -3.37 -27.20 -22.11
N LEU A 214 -3.53 -25.91 -22.44
CA LEU A 214 -4.58 -25.40 -23.33
C LEU A 214 -4.15 -25.29 -24.80
N ILE A 215 -2.86 -25.46 -25.11
CA ILE A 215 -2.30 -25.47 -26.47
C ILE A 215 -1.09 -26.41 -26.46
N ASP A 216 -1.08 -27.40 -27.37
CA ASP A 216 0.11 -28.22 -27.71
C ASP A 216 1.11 -27.42 -28.57
#